data_AF-A0A1M3BCW5-F1
#
_entry.id   AF-A0A1M3BCW5-F1
#
_cell.length_a   1.000
_cell.length_b   1.000
_cell.length_c   1.000
_cell.angle_alpha   90.00
_cell.angle_beta   90.00
_cell.angle_gamma   90.00
#
_symmetry.space_group_name_H-M   'P 1'
#
loop_
_entity.id
_entity.type
_entity.pdbx_description
1 polymer ?
#
loop_
_entity_poly.entity_id
_entity_poly.type
_entity_poly.pdbx_seq_one_letter_code
_entity_poly.pdbx_strand_id
1 'polypeptide(L)'
;MKYSNQEKKKKVIIYTRVSIDDQAETGFSLANQEDLLRRECTRRGFEIVEHYRDDGYSATTFERPAFQRLHAYLKQHKKQVELILVTKWC
;
A
#
# COMPACT_ATOMS: atom_id res chain seq x y z
N MET A 1 23.11 -4.61 -32.42
CA MET A 1 22.02 -3.84 -31.77
C MET A 1 21.44 -4.67 -30.62
N LYS A 2 21.61 -4.27 -29.36
CA LYS A 2 20.93 -4.92 -28.22
C LYS A 2 19.63 -4.16 -27.95
N TYR A 3 18.49 -4.74 -28.31
CA TYR A 3 17.20 -4.25 -27.82
C TYR A 3 17.12 -4.61 -26.33
N SER A 4 17.41 -3.64 -25.48
CA SER A 4 17.15 -3.76 -24.05
C SER A 4 15.64 -3.66 -23.90
N ASN A 5 14.94 -4.80 -23.89
CA ASN A 5 13.53 -4.84 -23.55
C ASN A 5 13.43 -4.48 -22.07
N GLN A 6 13.25 -3.19 -21.76
CA GLN A 6 13.03 -2.75 -20.39
C GLN A 6 11.65 -3.26 -19.98
N GLU A 7 11.59 -4.35 -19.23
CA GLU A 7 10.34 -4.84 -18.66
C GLU A 7 9.71 -3.73 -17.82
N LYS A 8 8.53 -3.30 -18.23
CA LYS A 8 7.78 -2.26 -17.53
C LYS A 8 7.33 -2.83 -16.19
N LYS A 9 7.93 -2.32 -15.10
CA LYS A 9 7.53 -2.68 -13.73
C LYS A 9 6.10 -2.22 -13.48
N LYS A 10 5.32 -3.06 -12.82
CA LYS A 10 3.97 -2.70 -12.43
C LYS A 10 4.01 -1.64 -11.34
N LYS A 11 3.29 -0.54 -11.54
CA LYS A 11 3.20 0.54 -10.55
C LYS A 11 2.16 0.20 -9.50
N VAL A 12 2.58 0.16 -8.24
CA VAL A 12 1.75 -0.29 -7.12
C VAL A 12 1.77 0.71 -5.97
N ILE A 13 0.64 0.82 -5.29
CA ILE A 13 0.52 1.53 -4.02
C ILE A 13 0.48 0.50 -2.90
N ILE A 14 1.18 0.76 -1.80
CA ILE A 14 1.05 -0.04 -0.58
C ILE A 14 0.22 0.74 0.46
N TYR A 15 -0.65 0.04 1.17
CA TYR A 15 -1.48 0.62 2.23
C TYR A 15 -1.42 -0.23 3.50
N THR A 16 -1.07 0.41 4.62
CA THR A 16 -0.92 -0.22 5.95
C THR A 16 -1.85 0.43 6.95
N ARG A 17 -2.47 -0.38 7.83
CA ARG A 17 -3.41 0.10 8.84
C ARG A 17 -3.31 -0.71 10.13
N VAL A 18 -3.51 -0.04 11.26
CA VAL A 18 -3.86 -0.66 12.55
C VAL A 18 -5.01 0.11 13.17
N SER A 19 -5.93 -0.56 13.86
CA SER A 19 -6.89 0.12 14.73
C SER A 19 -6.26 0.40 16.10
N ILE A 20 -6.91 1.24 16.91
CA ILE A 20 -6.51 1.48 18.30
C ILE A 20 -6.55 0.15 19.09
N ASP A 21 -7.57 -0.67 18.85
CA ASP A 21 -7.71 -1.97 19.49
C ASP A 21 -6.57 -2.92 19.06
N ASP A 22 -6.21 -2.93 17.77
CA ASP A 22 -5.12 -3.75 17.23
C ASP A 22 -3.74 -3.31 17.76
N GLN A 23 -3.55 -2.02 18.09
CA GLN A 23 -2.30 -1.50 18.66
C GLN A 23 -2.03 -2.07 20.06
N ALA A 24 -3.09 -2.34 20.83
CA ALA A 24 -2.98 -2.89 22.18
C ALA A 24 -2.76 -4.42 22.18
N GLU A 25 -3.31 -5.13 21.18
CA GLU A 25 -3.33 -6.59 21.18
C GLU A 25 -2.31 -7.26 20.25
N THR A 26 -1.78 -6.59 19.23
CA THR A 26 -1.02 -7.27 18.16
C THR A 26 0.44 -6.82 18.05
N GLY A 27 1.37 -7.78 18.01
CA GLY A 27 2.78 -7.56 17.64
C GLY A 27 3.00 -7.29 16.13
N PHE A 28 1.92 -7.05 15.37
CA PHE A 28 1.95 -6.84 13.93
C PHE A 28 1.99 -5.33 13.60
N SER A 29 3.10 -4.70 13.97
CA SER A 29 3.33 -3.27 13.81
C SER A 29 3.18 -2.80 12.36
N LEU A 30 2.83 -1.53 12.18
CA LEU A 30 2.78 -0.90 10.85
C LEU A 30 4.09 -1.04 10.09
N ALA A 31 5.23 -1.03 10.80
CA ALA A 31 6.55 -1.24 10.21
C ALA A 31 6.71 -2.66 9.66
N ASN A 32 6.26 -3.68 10.40
CA ASN A 32 6.29 -5.06 9.93
C ASN A 32 5.38 -5.25 8.70
N GLN A 33 4.21 -4.60 8.71
CA GLN A 33 3.29 -4.61 7.56
C GLN A 33 3.95 -3.98 6.32
N GLU A 34 4.59 -2.82 6.49
CA GLU A 34 5.27 -2.13 5.40
C GLU A 34 6.42 -2.96 4.83
N ASP A 35 7.27 -3.53 5.69
CA ASP A 35 8.41 -4.36 5.27
C ASP A 35 7.93 -5.60 4.50
N LEU A 36 6.87 -6.27 4.95
CA LEU A 36 6.28 -7.40 4.24
C LEU A 36 5.77 -7.00 2.84
N LEU A 37 5.06 -5.88 2.74
CA LEU A 37 4.57 -5.37 1.46
C LEU A 37 5.71 -4.97 0.52
N ARG A 38 6.76 -4.33 1.06
CA ARG A 38 7.95 -3.95 0.28
C ARG A 38 8.68 -5.16 -0.24
N ARG A 39 8.93 -6.17 0.60
CA ARG A 39 9.56 -7.43 0.19
C ARG A 39 8.75 -8.13 -0.90
N GLU A 40 7.43 -8.14 -0.78
CA GLU A 40 6.56 -8.75 -1.78
C GLU A 40 6.58 -7.98 -3.12
N CYS A 41 6.62 -6.65 -3.08
CA CYS A 41 6.80 -5.83 -4.27
C CYS A 41 8.17 -6.11 -4.93
N THR A 42 9.24 -6.15 -4.15
CA THR A 42 10.59 -6.47 -4.66
C THR A 42 10.63 -7.86 -5.29
N ARG A 43 10.06 -8.87 -4.62
CA ARG A 43 10.01 -10.25 -5.11
C ARG A 43 9.24 -10.38 -6.44
N ARG A 44 8.20 -9.56 -6.64
CA ARG A 44 7.38 -9.55 -7.86
C ARG A 44 7.88 -8.56 -8.93
N GLY A 45 8.95 -7.80 -8.66
CA GLY A 45 9.45 -6.77 -9.57
C GLY A 45 8.52 -5.55 -9.70
N PHE A 46 7.68 -5.28 -8.71
CA PHE A 46 6.78 -4.13 -8.70
C PHE A 46 7.51 -2.84 -8.28
N GLU A 47 7.03 -1.72 -8.78
CA GLU A 47 7.49 -0.37 -8.43
C GLU A 47 6.49 0.27 -7.48
N ILE A 48 6.91 0.50 -6.23
CA ILE A 48 6.08 1.19 -5.25
C ILE A 48 6.11 2.69 -5.58
N VAL A 49 4.95 3.24 -5.94
CA VAL A 49 4.83 4.67 -6.26
C VAL A 49 4.45 5.51 -5.05
N GLU A 50 3.66 4.96 -4.13
CA GLU A 50 3.22 5.63 -2.92
C GLU A 50 2.95 4.63 -1.79
N HIS A 51 3.06 5.12 -0.55
CA HIS A 51 2.71 4.39 0.66
C HIS A 51 1.77 5.22 1.54
N TYR A 52 0.61 4.65 1.87
CA TYR A 52 -0.39 5.28 2.73
C TYR A 52 -0.51 4.49 4.05
N ARG A 53 -0.45 5.22 5.17
CA ARG A 53 -0.48 4.65 6.52
C ARG A 53 -1.59 5.29 7.36
N ASP A 54 -2.50 4.47 7.87
CA ASP A 54 -3.50 4.87 8.87
C ASP A 54 -3.16 4.23 10.22
N ASP A 55 -2.91 5.07 11.23
CA ASP A 55 -2.50 4.65 12.57
C ASP A 55 -3.62 4.94 13.57
N GLY A 56 -4.21 3.90 14.17
CA GLY A 56 -5.32 4.06 15.11
C GLY A 56 -6.68 4.28 14.46
N TYR A 57 -6.90 3.76 13.25
CA TYR A 57 -8.20 3.90 12.55
C TYR A 57 -8.91 2.56 12.42
N SER A 58 -10.18 2.54 12.80
CA SER A 58 -11.06 1.38 12.60
C SER A 58 -11.30 1.08 11.12
N ALA A 59 -11.61 -0.18 10.81
CA ALA A 59 -12.07 -0.59 9.49
C ALA A 59 -13.56 -0.32 9.24
N THR A 60 -14.32 0.10 10.28
CA THR A 60 -15.78 0.30 10.20
C THR A 60 -16.20 1.52 9.40
N THR A 61 -15.30 2.48 9.17
CA THR A 61 -15.60 3.73 8.44
C THR A 61 -14.56 4.00 7.37
N PHE A 62 -14.98 4.61 6.26
CA PHE A 62 -14.08 5.10 5.21
C PHE A 62 -13.46 6.48 5.52
N GLU A 63 -13.76 7.07 6.68
CA GLU A 63 -13.16 8.32 7.18
C GLU A 63 -11.76 8.09 7.74
N ARG A 64 -10.87 7.57 6.89
CA ARG A 64 -9.48 7.30 7.22
C ARG A 64 -8.60 8.25 6.42
N PRO A 65 -7.81 9.13 7.05
CA PRO A 65 -7.10 10.19 6.34
C PRO A 65 -6.18 9.68 5.23
N ALA A 66 -5.44 8.58 5.46
CA ALA A 66 -4.55 8.05 4.44
C ALA A 66 -5.33 7.35 3.32
N PHE A 67 -6.42 6.66 3.64
CA PHE A 67 -7.33 6.12 2.62
C PHE A 67 -7.95 7.22 1.74
N GLN A 68 -8.34 8.36 2.33
CA GLN A 68 -8.88 9.50 1.57
C GLN A 68 -7.82 10.12 0.65
N ARG A 69 -6.57 10.26 1.13
CA ARG A 69 -5.45 10.70 0.28
C ARG A 69 -5.17 9.70 -0.85
N LEU A 70 -5.18 8.40 -0.56
CA LEU A 70 -5.06 7.34 -1.57
C LEU A 70 -6.16 7.47 -2.63
N HIS A 71 -7.41 7.69 -2.22
CA HIS A 71 -8.53 7.85 -3.14
C HIS A 71 -8.39 9.13 -4.00
N ALA A 72 -7.96 10.25 -3.41
CA ALA A 72 -7.68 11.48 -4.14
C ALA A 72 -6.56 11.31 -5.15
N TYR A 73 -5.47 10.62 -4.77
CA TYR A 73 -4.36 10.31 -5.65
C TYR A 73 -4.81 9.45 -6.84
N LEU A 74 -5.59 8.39 -6.61
CA LEU A 74 -6.12 7.55 -7.70
C LEU A 74 -7.02 8.33 -8.67
N LYS A 75 -7.78 9.32 -8.18
CA LYS A 75 -8.59 10.19 -9.03
C LYS A 75 -7.76 11.11 -9.93
N GLN A 76 -6.61 11.58 -9.43
CA GLN A 76 -5.70 12.45 -10.17
C GLN A 76 -4.79 11.65 -11.13
N HIS A 77 -4.37 10.46 -10.72
CA HIS A 77 -3.39 9.61 -11.43
C HIS A 77 -4.05 8.40 -12.11
N LYS A 78 -5.19 8.62 -12.78
CA LYS A 78 -5.92 7.56 -13.49
C LYS A 78 -5.00 6.83 -14.47
N LYS A 79 -5.04 5.50 -14.47
CA LYS A 79 -4.22 4.59 -15.30
C LYS A 79 -2.71 4.58 -15.01
N GLN A 80 -2.24 5.27 -13.97
CA GLN A 80 -0.81 5.25 -13.58
C GLN A 80 -0.50 4.22 -12.50
N VAL A 81 -1.52 3.76 -11.78
CA VAL A 81 -1.43 2.74 -10.73
C VAL A 81 -2.17 1.51 -11.20
N GLU A 82 -1.53 0.35 -11.10
CA GLU A 82 -2.09 -0.92 -11.55
C GLU A 82 -2.64 -1.76 -10.39
N LEU A 83 -2.04 -1.66 -9.20
CA LEU A 83 -2.46 -2.45 -8.03
C LEU A 83 -2.33 -1.64 -6.74
N ILE A 84 -3.17 -2.00 -5.77
CA ILE A 84 -3.04 -1.58 -4.38
C ILE A 84 -2.82 -2.85 -3.56
N LEU A 85 -1.76 -2.88 -2.77
CA LEU A 85 -1.43 -4.01 -1.90
C LEU A 85 -1.69 -3.65 -0.44
N VAL A 86 -2.35 -4.56 0.26
CA VAL A 86 -2.65 -4.48 1.69
C VAL A 86 -2.32 -5.80 2.35
N THR A 87 -1.99 -5.78 3.63
CA THR A 87 -1.72 -6.99 4.42
C THR A 87 -3.00 -7.74 4.79
N LYS A 88 -4.09 -7.03 5.06
CA LYS A 88 -5.39 -7.60 5.42
C LYS A 88 -6.51 -6.70 4.89
N TRP A 89 -7.45 -7.29 4.15
CA TRP A 89 -8.72 -6.65 3.85
C TRP A 89 -9.65 -6.87 5.04
N CYS A 90 -10.21 -5.81 5.59
CA CYS A 90 -11.10 -5.82 6.75
C CYS A 90 -12.41 -5.16 6.38
#